data_AF-A3QQP4-F1
#
_entry.id   AF-A3QQP4-F1
#
_cell.length_a   1.000
_cell.length_b   1.000
_cell.length_c   1.000
_cell.angle_alpha   90.00
_cell.angle_beta   90.00
_cell.angle_gamma   90.00
#
_symmetry.space_group_name_H-M   'P 1'
#
loop_
_entity.id
_entity.type
_entity.pdbx_description
1 polymer ?
#
loop_
_entity_poly.entity_id
_entity_poly.type
_entity_poly.pdbx_seq_one_letter_code
_entity_poly.pdbx_strand_id
1 'polypeptide(L)'
;YTPTYLFDEGSTISWIPCGRKLTCSYPGIKFFYGPDTYYGNEVSVLEMDGQFDKLEELIYVESHLSQTSTKFYGEVTQQMLKHSDFPGSNNGTGLFQTLVAMKVREVYERLSSKPVSVSA
;
A
#
# COMPACT_ATOMS: atom_id res chain seq x y z
N TYR A 1 -12.60 -11.09 1.27
CA TYR A 1 -11.44 -10.27 0.93
C TYR A 1 -11.96 -8.95 0.42
N THR A 2 -11.40 -7.83 0.89
CA THR A 2 -11.75 -6.48 0.42
C THR A 2 -10.49 -5.87 -0.20
N PRO A 3 -10.51 -5.43 -1.48
CA PRO A 3 -9.34 -4.84 -2.13
C PRO A 3 -8.91 -3.52 -1.47
N THR A 4 -7.62 -3.22 -1.50
CA THR A 4 -7.14 -1.88 -1.14
C THR A 4 -7.49 -0.91 -2.29
N TYR A 5 -7.94 0.29 -1.94
CA TYR A 5 -8.28 1.33 -2.93
C TYR A 5 -7.64 2.67 -2.57
N LEU A 6 -7.55 3.55 -3.56
CA LEU A 6 -7.04 4.91 -3.42
C LEU A 6 -8.19 5.89 -3.56
N PHE A 7 -8.42 6.72 -2.54
CA PHE A 7 -9.52 7.70 -2.41
C PHE A 7 -10.96 7.15 -2.54
N ASP A 8 -11.36 6.70 -3.73
CA ASP A 8 -12.73 6.32 -4.05
C ASP A 8 -12.78 4.96 -4.75
N GLU A 9 -13.53 4.02 -4.19
CA GLU A 9 -13.59 2.63 -4.65
C GLU A 9 -14.37 2.52 -5.96
N GLY A 10 -13.78 1.89 -6.99
CA GLY A 10 -14.39 1.72 -8.30
C GLY A 10 -14.21 2.87 -9.29
N SER A 11 -13.61 3.99 -8.86
CA SER A 11 -13.24 5.11 -9.73
C SER A 11 -11.84 4.93 -10.32
N THR A 12 -11.56 5.56 -11.47
CA THR A 12 -10.20 5.65 -12.04
C THR A 12 -9.50 6.90 -11.56
N ILE A 13 -8.34 6.74 -10.93
CA ILE A 13 -7.61 7.79 -10.22
C ILE A 13 -6.13 7.73 -10.60
N SER A 14 -5.56 8.90 -10.92
CA SER A 14 -4.12 9.10 -11.05
C SER A 14 -3.70 10.16 -10.03
N TRP A 15 -2.77 9.80 -9.15
CA TRP A 15 -2.37 10.66 -8.02
C TRP A 15 -0.85 10.81 -7.94
N ILE A 16 -0.40 12.05 -7.81
CA ILE A 16 1.01 12.38 -7.52
C ILE A 16 1.04 13.04 -6.14
N PRO A 17 1.60 12.38 -5.10
CA PRO A 17 1.65 12.94 -3.75
C PRO A 17 2.63 14.12 -3.61
N CYS A 18 3.63 14.20 -4.49
CA CYS A 18 4.67 15.22 -4.47
C CYS A 18 4.09 16.60 -4.82
N GLY A 19 4.26 17.58 -3.92
CA GLY A 19 3.69 18.92 -4.07
C GLY A 19 4.10 19.86 -2.95
N ARG A 20 3.21 20.77 -2.54
CA ARG A 20 3.53 21.75 -1.48
C ARG A 20 3.75 21.13 -0.11
N LYS A 21 3.01 20.05 0.22
CA LYS A 21 3.03 19.40 1.54
C LYS A 21 4.04 18.26 1.65
N LEU A 22 4.50 17.73 0.51
CA LEU A 22 5.43 16.61 0.45
C LEU A 22 6.46 16.87 -0.65
N THR A 23 7.72 17.01 -0.26
CA THR A 23 8.82 17.31 -1.18
C THR A 23 9.54 16.02 -1.56
N CYS A 24 9.46 15.63 -2.83
CA CYS A 24 10.11 14.44 -3.36
C CYS A 24 11.31 14.82 -4.24
N SER A 25 12.32 13.97 -4.32
CA SER A 25 13.37 14.10 -5.34
C SER A 25 12.87 13.55 -6.68
N TYR A 26 13.53 13.92 -7.77
CA TYR A 26 13.21 13.39 -9.10
C TYR A 26 13.57 11.90 -9.20
N PRO A 27 12.72 11.02 -9.80
CA PRO A 27 11.50 11.31 -10.57
C PRO A 27 10.21 11.45 -9.74
N GLY A 28 10.29 11.24 -8.43
CA GLY A 28 9.16 11.30 -7.50
C GLY A 28 8.35 10.00 -7.49
N ILE A 29 7.09 10.12 -7.12
CA ILE A 29 6.17 8.98 -6.95
C ILE A 29 4.86 9.30 -7.68
N LYS A 30 4.28 8.28 -8.33
CA LYS A 30 2.98 8.36 -8.97
C LYS A 30 2.18 7.10 -8.66
N PHE A 31 0.92 7.28 -8.31
CA PHE A 31 -0.04 6.19 -8.11
C PHE A 31 -1.11 6.20 -9.17
N PHE A 32 -1.57 5.01 -9.52
CA PHE A 32 -2.77 4.80 -10.32
C PHE A 32 -3.66 3.80 -9.62
N TYR A 33 -4.97 4.03 -9.67
CA TYR A 33 -5.98 3.11 -9.18
C TYR A 33 -7.15 3.07 -10.15
N GLY A 34 -7.73 1.90 -10.38
CA GLY A 34 -8.96 1.81 -11.16
C GLY A 34 -9.50 0.39 -11.28
N PRO A 35 -10.77 0.24 -11.70
CA PRO A 35 -11.32 -1.04 -12.09
C PRO A 35 -10.75 -1.48 -13.44
N ASP A 36 -10.48 -2.77 -13.60
CA ASP A 36 -10.05 -3.38 -14.85
C ASP A 36 -10.59 -4.82 -14.97
N THR A 37 -10.40 -5.45 -16.13
CA THR A 37 -10.75 -6.85 -16.37
C THR A 37 -9.50 -7.68 -16.62
N TYR A 38 -9.20 -8.62 -15.71
CA TYR A 38 -8.04 -9.50 -15.82
C TYR A 38 -8.49 -10.96 -15.97
N TYR A 39 -8.12 -11.60 -17.08
CA TYR A 39 -8.61 -12.94 -17.46
C TYR A 39 -10.14 -13.10 -17.41
N GLY A 40 -10.88 -12.05 -17.80
CA GLY A 40 -12.35 -12.04 -17.80
C GLY A 40 -13.00 -11.83 -16.42
N ASN A 41 -12.21 -11.57 -15.38
CA ASN A 41 -12.70 -11.26 -14.03
C ASN A 41 -12.53 -9.77 -13.73
N GLU A 42 -13.51 -9.19 -13.05
CA GLU A 42 -13.42 -7.82 -12.54
C GLU A 42 -12.37 -7.75 -11.44
N VAL A 43 -11.42 -6.82 -11.57
CA VAL A 43 -10.34 -6.58 -10.62
C VAL A 43 -10.20 -5.10 -10.34
N SER A 44 -9.67 -4.78 -9.16
CA SER A 44 -9.22 -3.43 -8.83
C SER A 44 -7.70 -3.41 -8.90
N VAL A 45 -7.15 -2.56 -9.75
CA VAL A 45 -5.70 -2.43 -9.96
C VAL A 45 -5.21 -1.22 -9.18
N LEU A 46 -4.15 -1.42 -8.39
CA LEU A 46 -3.41 -0.36 -7.70
C LEU A 46 -1.96 -0.43 -8.17
N GLU A 47 -1.46 0.66 -8.73
CA GLU A 47 -0.12 0.76 -9.28
C GLU A 47 0.67 1.86 -8.57
N MET A 48 1.97 1.63 -8.46
CA MET A 48 2.94 2.61 -7.97
C MET A 48 4.10 2.66 -8.95
N ASP A 49 4.43 3.85 -9.40
CA ASP A 49 5.62 4.17 -10.17
C ASP A 49 6.51 5.14 -9.36
N GLY A 50 7.82 4.96 -9.50
CA GLY A 50 8.83 5.67 -8.71
C GLY A 50 9.26 4.96 -7.43
N GLN A 51 9.93 5.71 -6.55
CA GLN A 51 10.55 5.21 -5.33
C GLN A 51 10.37 6.19 -4.18
N PHE A 52 10.39 5.67 -2.95
CA PHE A 52 10.45 6.44 -1.72
C PHE A 52 11.90 6.83 -1.42
N ASP A 53 12.17 8.13 -1.38
CA ASP A 53 13.43 8.68 -0.92
C ASP A 53 13.40 9.00 0.57
N LYS A 54 12.23 9.37 1.10
CA LYS A 54 12.04 9.77 2.51
C LYS A 54 10.94 8.96 3.18
N LEU A 55 11.11 8.70 4.47
CA LEU A 55 10.11 8.02 5.28
C LEU A 55 8.76 8.75 5.30
N GLU A 56 8.79 10.09 5.27
CA GLU A 56 7.59 10.93 5.22
C GLU A 56 6.73 10.63 3.99
N GLU A 57 7.34 10.27 2.86
CA GLU A 57 6.62 9.95 1.62
C GLU A 57 5.84 8.65 1.78
N LEU A 58 6.44 7.66 2.43
CA LEU A 58 5.79 6.38 2.71
C LEU A 58 4.61 6.55 3.69
N ILE A 59 4.81 7.29 4.78
CA ILE A 59 3.73 7.60 5.74
C ILE A 59 2.60 8.37 5.06
N TYR A 60 2.94 9.33 4.20
CA TYR A 60 1.96 10.12 3.48
C TYR A 60 1.13 9.25 2.53
N VAL A 61 1.76 8.35 1.79
CA VAL A 61 1.05 7.39 0.93
C VAL A 61 0.17 6.46 1.75
N GLU A 62 0.68 5.89 2.84
CA GLU A 62 -0.10 5.00 3.72
C GLU A 62 -1.38 5.68 4.23
N SER A 63 -1.30 6.97 4.57
CA SER A 63 -2.46 7.74 5.06
C SER A 63 -3.58 7.96 4.04
N HIS A 64 -3.29 7.83 2.74
CA HIS A 64 -4.28 7.99 1.66
C HIS A 64 -4.75 6.66 1.06
N LEU A 65 -4.10 5.55 1.40
CA LEU A 65 -4.56 4.22 1.05
C LEU A 65 -5.67 3.78 2.01
N SER A 66 -6.74 3.25 1.44
CA SER A 66 -7.91 2.80 2.19
C SER A 66 -8.05 1.28 2.15
N GLN A 67 -8.62 0.71 3.23
CA GLN A 67 -8.72 -0.74 3.41
C GLN A 67 -7.36 -1.43 3.22
N THR A 68 -6.32 -1.03 3.93
CA THR A 68 -5.00 -1.69 3.92
C THR A 68 -4.92 -2.88 4.90
N SER A 69 -5.96 -3.09 5.72
CA SER A 69 -6.04 -4.15 6.74
C SER A 69 -4.96 -4.05 7.81
N THR A 70 -4.50 -2.82 8.07
CA THR A 70 -3.65 -2.49 9.20
C THR A 70 -4.43 -2.48 10.51
N LYS A 71 -3.79 -2.86 11.61
CA LYS A 71 -4.35 -2.79 12.97
C LYS A 71 -4.18 -1.42 13.61
N PHE A 72 -3.17 -0.66 13.17
CA PHE A 72 -2.90 0.69 13.63
C PHE A 72 -2.27 1.52 12.50
N TYR A 73 -2.33 2.84 12.64
CA TYR A 73 -1.75 3.78 11.69
C TYR A 73 -0.22 3.68 11.66
N GLY A 74 0.38 3.54 10.49
CA GLY A 74 1.83 3.40 10.32
C GLY A 74 2.33 1.96 10.37
N GLU A 75 1.45 0.97 10.44
CA GLU A 75 1.84 -0.44 10.49
C GLU A 75 2.56 -0.86 9.19
N VAL A 76 2.11 -0.41 8.02
CA VAL A 76 2.78 -0.73 6.74
C VAL A 76 4.18 -0.13 6.74
N THR A 77 4.29 1.15 7.11
CA THR A 77 5.57 1.83 7.25
C THR A 77 6.51 1.10 8.21
N GLN A 78 6.01 0.67 9.37
CA GLN A 78 6.81 -0.06 10.35
C GLN A 78 7.33 -1.39 9.79
N GLN A 79 6.49 -2.17 9.10
CA GLN A 79 6.94 -3.44 8.51
C GLN A 79 7.97 -3.22 7.38
N MET A 80 7.79 -2.20 6.54
CA MET A 80 8.76 -1.88 5.49
C MET A 80 10.12 -1.45 6.09
N LEU A 81 10.11 -0.69 7.18
CA LEU A 81 11.34 -0.27 7.86
C LEU A 81 12.13 -1.43 8.48
N LYS A 82 11.45 -2.46 9.00
CA LYS A 82 12.09 -3.65 9.57
C LYS A 82 12.94 -4.42 8.56
N HIS A 83 12.56 -4.35 7.29
CA HIS A 83 13.22 -5.02 6.18
C HIS A 83 13.79 -4.01 5.19
N SER A 84 14.31 -2.89 5.70
CA SER A 84 14.87 -1.81 4.87
C SER A 84 16.07 -2.25 4.04
N ASP A 85 16.75 -3.32 4.43
CA ASP A 85 17.86 -3.95 3.72
C ASP A 85 17.41 -4.83 2.52
N PHE A 86 16.12 -5.13 2.39
CA PHE A 86 15.62 -6.00 1.32
C PHE A 86 15.54 -5.27 -0.02
N PRO A 87 15.77 -5.98 -1.14
CA PRO A 87 15.59 -5.40 -2.47
C PRO A 87 14.11 -5.01 -2.67
N GLY A 88 13.88 -3.74 -3.03
CA GLY A 88 12.54 -3.19 -3.24
C GLY A 88 11.88 -2.62 -1.98
N SER A 89 12.59 -2.56 -0.84
CA SER A 89 12.11 -1.95 0.41
C SER A 89 11.73 -0.46 0.27
N ASN A 90 12.25 0.21 -0.75
CA ASN A 90 12.03 1.63 -1.03
C ASN A 90 11.10 1.89 -2.23
N ASN A 91 10.37 0.91 -2.75
CA ASN A 91 9.46 1.13 -3.88
C ASN A 91 8.17 0.30 -3.77
N GLY A 92 7.38 0.30 -4.85
CA GLY A 92 6.11 -0.43 -4.92
C GLY A 92 6.22 -1.92 -4.63
N THR A 93 7.39 -2.53 -4.85
CA THR A 93 7.61 -3.96 -4.58
C THR A 93 7.44 -4.28 -3.10
N GLY A 94 8.21 -3.62 -2.24
CA GLY A 94 8.12 -3.83 -0.79
C GLY A 94 6.77 -3.36 -0.23
N LEU A 95 6.23 -2.27 -0.76
CA LEU A 95 4.91 -1.76 -0.39
C LEU A 95 3.81 -2.79 -0.66
N PHE A 96 3.71 -3.31 -1.89
CA PHE A 96 2.66 -4.25 -2.25
C PHE A 96 2.84 -5.62 -1.61
N GLN A 97 4.09 -6.08 -1.43
CA GLN A 97 4.35 -7.31 -0.65
C GLN A 97 3.85 -7.18 0.79
N THR A 98 4.10 -6.03 1.42
CA THR A 98 3.62 -5.73 2.78
C THR A 98 2.10 -5.68 2.83
N LEU A 99 1.46 -4.98 1.89
CA LEU A 99 -0.01 -4.91 1.80
C LEU A 99 -0.65 -6.29 1.59
N VAL A 100 -0.07 -7.13 0.72
CA VAL A 100 -0.52 -8.51 0.52
C VAL A 100 -0.41 -9.30 1.82
N ALA A 101 0.68 -9.17 2.57
CA ALA A 101 0.83 -9.83 3.87
C ALA A 101 -0.26 -9.40 4.88
N MET A 102 -0.61 -8.10 4.92
CA MET A 102 -1.71 -7.59 5.76
C MET A 102 -3.07 -8.19 5.36
N LYS A 103 -3.32 -8.33 4.06
CA LYS A 103 -4.55 -8.95 3.54
C LYS A 103 -4.62 -10.44 3.84
N VAL A 104 -3.51 -11.16 3.69
CA VAL A 104 -3.44 -12.59 4.05
C VAL A 104 -3.72 -12.76 5.54
N ARG A 105 -3.14 -11.90 6.40
CA ARG A 105 -3.45 -11.89 7.84
C ARG A 105 -4.94 -11.68 8.09
N GLU A 106 -5.55 -10.67 7.48
CA GLU A 106 -7.00 -10.40 7.64
C GLU A 106 -7.85 -11.61 7.25
N VAL A 107 -7.55 -12.25 6.11
CA VAL A 107 -8.25 -13.45 5.65
C VAL A 107 -8.03 -14.61 6.62
N TYR A 108 -6.81 -14.82 7.10
CA TYR A 108 -6.48 -15.86 8.07
C TYR A 108 -7.23 -15.66 9.39
N GLU A 109 -7.25 -14.45 9.94
CA GLU A 109 -7.98 -14.13 11.17
C GLU A 109 -9.48 -14.35 11.00
N ARG A 110 -10.03 -13.98 9.83
CA ARG A 110 -11.44 -14.20 9.49
C ARG A 110 -11.80 -15.68 9.38
N LEU A 111 -10.93 -16.50 8.80
CA LEU A 111 -11.18 -17.94 8.61
C LEU A 111 -10.93 -18.75 9.89
N SER A 112 -9.91 -18.39 10.66
CA SER A 112 -9.52 -19.13 11.87
C SER A 112 -10.23 -18.64 13.14
N SER A 113 -10.85 -17.47 13.10
CA SER A 113 -11.39 -16.75 14.27
C SER A 113 -10.35 -16.54 15.38
N LYS A 114 -9.05 -16.57 15.03
CA LYS A 114 -7.93 -16.38 15.95
C LYS A 114 -7.16 -15.12 15.58
N PRO A 115 -6.94 -14.19 16.52
CA PRO A 115 -6.13 -13.02 16.26
C PRO A 115 -4.65 -13.40 16.11
N VAL A 116 -4.00 -12.87 15.09
CA VAL A 116 -2.56 -12.95 14.89
C VAL A 116 -1.92 -11.77 15.63
N SER A 117 -0.98 -12.04 16.52
CA SER A 117 -0.25 -10.97 17.20
C SER A 117 0.59 -10.19 16.19
N VAL A 118 0.62 -8.87 16.34
CA VAL A 118 1.55 -8.04 15.57
C VAL A 118 2.88 -8.07 16.29
N SER A 119 3.91 -8.59 15.63
CA SER A 119 5.29 -8.48 16.13
C SER A 119 5.70 -7.01 16.11
N ALA A 120 6.06 -6.47 17.27
CA ALA A 120 6.64 -5.13 17.43
C ALA A 120 7.94 -4.98 16.64
#